data_AF-A0A1V9XSZ7-F1
#
_entry.id   AF-A0A1V9XSZ7-F1
#
_cell.length_a   1.000
_cell.length_b   1.000
_cell.length_c   1.000
_cell.angle_alpha   90.00
_cell.angle_beta   90.00
_cell.angle_gamma   90.00
#
_symmetry.space_group_name_H-M   'P 1'
#
loop_
_entity.id
_entity.type
_entity.pdbx_description
1 polymer ?
#
loop_
_entity_poly.entity_id
_entity_poly.type
_entity_poly.pdbx_seq_one_letter_code
_entity_poly.pdbx_strand_id
1 'polypeptide(L)'
;MAQYLRCSGMLDSKNHCIERLTCQYTAGSLNSLEKEVASLIIYTIVKNKFIPETFKEQMRKAATSGRHSALKCYSFHCDSHRNEDVFSGFGNFK
;
A
#
# COMPACT_ATOMS: atom_id res chain seq x y z
N MET A 1 9.33 2.82 -14.86
CA MET A 1 8.23 3.79 -14.74
C MET A 1 7.30 3.31 -13.63
N ALA A 2 6.88 4.20 -12.74
CA ALA A 2 5.91 3.93 -11.66
C ALA A 2 4.79 4.98 -11.67
N GLN A 3 4.43 5.47 -12.86
CA GLN A 3 3.49 6.59 -13.04
C GLN A 3 2.11 6.26 -12.48
N TYR A 4 1.64 5.00 -12.60
CA TYR A 4 0.35 4.58 -12.03
C TYR A 4 0.26 4.85 -10.52
N LEU A 5 1.34 4.63 -9.75
CA LEU A 5 1.39 4.89 -8.30
C LEU A 5 1.49 6.38 -7.96
N ARG A 6 2.07 7.19 -8.87
CA ARG A 6 2.14 8.64 -8.72
C ARG A 6 0.80 9.30 -9.07
N CYS A 7 0.16 8.85 -10.13
CA CYS A 7 -1.13 9.36 -10.60
C CYS A 7 -2.28 8.97 -9.65
N SER A 8 -2.18 7.84 -8.94
CA SER A 8 -3.14 7.46 -7.90
C SER A 8 -2.93 8.17 -6.56
N GLY A 9 -1.87 8.99 -6.43
CA GLY A 9 -1.52 9.64 -5.16
C GLY A 9 -1.04 8.67 -4.07
N MET A 10 -0.76 7.40 -4.39
CA MET A 10 -0.32 6.40 -3.41
C MET A 10 1.13 6.56 -2.97
N LEU A 11 1.92 7.37 -3.68
CA LEU A 11 3.28 7.78 -3.31
C LEU A 11 3.34 9.19 -2.72
N ASP A 12 2.20 9.83 -2.49
CA ASP A 12 2.13 11.14 -1.84
C ASP A 12 2.49 10.99 -0.36
N SER A 13 3.26 11.94 0.18
CA SER A 13 3.67 11.92 1.59
C SER A 13 2.51 12.09 2.57
N LYS A 14 1.33 12.51 2.10
CA LYS A 14 0.09 12.58 2.88
C LYS A 14 -0.72 11.29 2.85
N ASN A 15 -0.40 10.36 1.94
CA ASN A 15 -1.17 9.12 1.76
C ASN A 15 -0.40 7.91 2.28
N HIS A 16 -0.73 7.49 3.50
CA HIS A 16 -0.05 6.37 4.16
C HIS A 16 -0.70 5.00 3.90
N CYS A 17 -1.53 4.86 2.85
CA CYS A 17 -2.20 3.58 2.54
C CYS A 17 -1.23 2.43 2.26
N ILE A 18 -0.14 2.69 1.55
CA ILE A 18 0.84 1.63 1.22
C ILE A 18 1.58 1.19 2.48
N GLU A 19 1.88 2.11 3.38
CA GLU A 19 2.46 1.80 4.70
C GLU A 19 1.48 1.01 5.56
N ARG A 20 0.18 1.39 5.56
CA ARG A 20 -0.88 0.65 6.24
C ARG A 20 -1.00 -0.78 5.71
N LEU A 21 -1.05 -0.96 4.39
CA LEU A 21 -1.13 -2.27 3.74
C LEU A 21 0.09 -3.12 4.11
N THR A 22 1.28 -2.52 4.10
CA THR A 22 2.53 -3.19 4.47
C THR A 22 2.53 -3.62 5.94
N CYS A 23 2.01 -2.78 6.83
CA CYS A 23 1.84 -3.07 8.25
C CYS A 23 0.83 -4.21 8.47
N GLN A 24 -0.33 -4.17 7.80
CA GLN A 24 -1.36 -5.21 7.93
C GLN A 24 -0.89 -6.57 7.38
N TYR A 25 -0.12 -6.54 6.29
CA TYR A 25 0.50 -7.73 5.73
C TYR A 25 1.44 -8.42 6.74
N THR A 26 2.31 -7.66 7.41
CA THR A 26 3.23 -8.23 8.40
C THR A 26 2.59 -8.55 9.74
N ALA A 27 1.51 -7.86 10.10
CA ALA A 27 0.70 -8.15 11.28
C ALA A 27 -0.13 -9.45 11.13
N GLY A 28 -0.24 -10.00 9.91
CA GLY A 28 -1.05 -11.18 9.65
C GLY A 28 -2.55 -10.92 9.78
N SER A 29 -2.98 -9.66 9.67
CA SER A 29 -4.39 -9.28 9.78
C SER A 29 -5.19 -9.44 8.49
N LEU A 30 -4.51 -9.79 7.38
CA LEU A 30 -5.11 -9.99 6.06
C LEU A 30 -5.54 -11.45 5.87
N ASN A 31 -6.62 -11.67 5.12
CA ASN A 31 -6.99 -13.03 4.71
C ASN A 31 -5.99 -13.61 3.69
N SER A 32 -6.04 -14.91 3.42
CA SER A 32 -5.04 -15.58 2.55
C SER A 32 -4.93 -14.96 1.16
N LEU A 33 -6.06 -14.60 0.53
CA LEU A 33 -6.08 -13.98 -0.79
C LEU A 33 -5.50 -12.57 -0.76
N GLU A 34 -5.95 -11.75 0.20
CA GLU A 34 -5.44 -10.39 0.42
C GLU A 34 -3.94 -10.40 0.70
N LYS A 35 -3.46 -11.40 1.45
CA LYS A 35 -2.05 -11.55 1.76
C LYS A 35 -1.21 -11.85 0.52
N GLU A 36 -1.70 -12.71 -0.38
CA GLU A 36 -1.03 -13.00 -1.65
C GLU A 36 -0.98 -11.75 -2.54
N VAL A 37 -2.11 -11.07 -2.71
CA VAL A 37 -2.18 -9.84 -3.50
C VAL A 37 -1.31 -8.73 -2.91
N ALA A 38 -1.35 -8.54 -1.58
CA ALA A 38 -0.51 -7.58 -0.88
C ALA A 38 0.98 -7.88 -1.07
N SER A 39 1.38 -9.16 -1.03
CA SER A 39 2.78 -9.57 -1.25
C SER A 39 3.29 -9.17 -2.63
N LEU A 40 2.46 -9.32 -3.68
CA LEU A 40 2.79 -8.91 -5.05
C LEU A 40 2.95 -7.40 -5.17
N ILE A 41 2.03 -6.64 -4.59
CA ILE A 41 2.07 -5.16 -4.61
C ILE A 41 3.31 -4.66 -3.87
N ILE A 42 3.52 -5.12 -2.64
CA ILE A 42 4.66 -4.71 -1.80
C ILE A 42 5.98 -5.05 -2.49
N TYR A 43 6.11 -6.27 -3.03
CA TYR A 43 7.32 -6.69 -3.74
C TYR A 43 7.59 -5.82 -4.98
N THR A 44 6.55 -5.56 -5.77
CA THR A 44 6.64 -4.73 -6.97
C THR A 44 7.13 -3.32 -6.62
N ILE A 45 6.60 -2.72 -5.55
CA ILE A 45 6.98 -1.38 -5.08
C ILE A 45 8.44 -1.36 -4.59
N VAL A 46 8.84 -2.31 -3.74
CA VAL A 46 10.20 -2.35 -3.18
C VAL A 46 11.26 -2.60 -4.27
N LYS A 47 10.96 -3.46 -5.24
CA LYS A 47 11.87 -3.77 -6.35
C LYS A 47 11.93 -2.68 -7.42
N ASN A 48 10.97 -1.74 -7.42
CA ASN A 48 10.92 -0.67 -8.40
C ASN A 48 12.02 0.38 -8.13
N LYS A 49 12.95 0.54 -9.08
CA LYS A 49 14.03 1.55 -9.00
C LYS A 49 13.57 3.01 -9.12
N PHE A 50 12.35 3.24 -9.59
CA PHE A 50 11.78 4.57 -9.78
C PHE A 50 11.05 5.10 -8.54
N ILE A 51 10.95 4.28 -7.49
CA ILE A 51 10.37 4.66 -6.20
C ILE A 51 11.51 5.07 -5.28
N PRO A 52 11.43 6.26 -4.65
CA PRO A 52 12.50 6.77 -3.82
C PRO A 52 12.78 5.84 -2.64
N GLU A 53 14.06 5.68 -2.29
CA GLU A 53 14.46 4.81 -1.17
C GLU A 53 13.88 5.27 0.18
N THR A 54 13.64 6.58 0.36
CA THR A 54 12.97 7.12 1.54
C THR A 54 11.57 6.53 1.75
N PHE A 55 10.81 6.35 0.66
CA PHE A 55 9.49 5.73 0.70
C PHE A 55 9.58 4.22 1.01
N LYS A 56 10.58 3.54 0.45
CA LYS A 56 10.84 2.13 0.77
C LYS A 56 11.24 1.94 2.22
N GLU A 57 12.00 2.88 2.78
CA GLU A 57 12.37 2.88 4.20
C GLU A 57 11.14 3.09 5.09
N GLN A 58 10.24 4.00 4.74
CA GLN A 58 8.95 4.17 5.42
C GLN A 58 8.11 2.89 5.41
N MET A 59 8.00 2.22 4.26
CA MET A 59 7.34 0.91 4.18
C MET A 59 7.98 -0.14 5.10
N ARG A 60 9.32 -0.19 5.18
CA ARG A 60 10.05 -1.11 6.08
C ARG A 60 9.80 -0.80 7.55
N LYS A 61 9.67 0.49 7.91
CA LYS A 61 9.29 0.92 9.27
C LYS A 61 7.87 0.47 9.59
N ALA A 62 6.92 0.65 8.67
CA ALA A 62 5.55 0.18 8.82
C ALA A 62 5.46 -1.37 8.93
N ALA A 63 6.24 -2.10 8.14
CA ALA A 63 6.38 -3.56 8.24
C ALA A 63 6.83 -4.00 9.64
N THR A 64 7.83 -3.33 10.21
CA THR A 64 8.34 -3.60 11.55
C THR A 64 7.28 -3.33 12.62
N SER A 65 6.53 -2.23 12.46
CA SER A 65 5.41 -1.90 13.36
C SER A 65 4.31 -2.98 13.35
N GLY A 66 3.95 -3.49 12.16
CA GLY A 66 2.95 -4.55 12.02
C GLY A 66 3.37 -5.86 12.67
N ARG A 67 4.65 -6.22 12.57
CA ARG A 67 5.21 -7.41 13.25
C ARG A 67 5.08 -7.35 14.77
N HIS A 68 5.14 -6.16 15.36
CA HIS A 68 4.99 -5.97 16.80
C HIS A 68 3.52 -5.89 17.24
N SER A 69 2.66 -5.21 16.49
CA SER A 69 1.24 -5.12 16.84
C SER A 69 0.38 -4.65 15.66
N ALA A 70 -0.71 -5.37 15.38
CA ALA A 70 -1.70 -4.99 14.39
C ALA A 70 -2.38 -3.63 14.69
N LEU A 71 -2.48 -3.26 15.97
CA LEU A 71 -3.11 -2.00 16.39
C LEU A 71 -2.32 -0.77 15.94
N LYS A 72 -1.00 -0.91 15.77
CA LYS A 72 -0.14 0.17 15.26
C LYS A 72 -0.36 0.44 13.78
N CYS A 73 -1.06 -0.43 13.05
CA CYS A 73 -1.37 -0.19 11.65
C CYS A 73 -2.46 0.88 11.46
N TYR A 74 -3.28 1.14 12.48
CA TYR A 74 -4.33 2.16 12.42
C TYR A 74 -3.80 3.60 12.49
N SER A 75 -2.53 3.81 12.89
CA SER A 75 -1.92 5.15 12.87
C SER A 75 -1.61 5.64 11.46
N PHE A 76 -1.57 4.73 10.47
CA PHE A 76 -1.35 5.07 9.07
C PHE A 76 -2.68 5.44 8.43
N HIS A 77 -3.00 6.74 8.41
CA HIS A 77 -4.21 7.23 7.76
C HIS A 77 -4.03 7.33 6.24
N CYS A 78 -5.04 6.80 5.54
CA CYS A 78 -5.21 6.99 4.12
C CYS A 78 -5.90 8.34 3.91
N ASP A 79 -5.15 9.36 3.49
CA ASP A 79 -5.77 10.59 2.99
C ASP A 79 -6.28 10.33 1.57
N SER A 80 -7.49 9.77 1.51
CA SER A 80 -8.21 9.59 0.26
C SER A 80 -8.88 10.92 -0.07
N HIS A 81 -8.17 11.80 -0.75
CA HIS A 81 -8.85 12.76 -1.60
C HIS A 81 -9.68 11.93 -2.58
N ARG A 82 -11.01 11.89 -2.34
CA ARG A 82 -12.01 11.16 -3.13
C ARG A 82 -11.71 11.31 -4.63
N ASN A 83 -11.15 10.27 -5.22
CA ASN A 83 -11.44 9.93 -6.60
C ASN A 83 -12.33 8.70 -6.53
N GLU A 84 -13.62 8.94 -6.33
CA GLU A 84 -14.69 7.94 -6.39
C GLU A 84 -14.85 7.32 -7.80
N ASP A 85 -14.01 7.68 -8.79
CA ASP A 85 -14.25 7.36 -10.20
C ASP A 85 -13.32 6.33 -10.85
N VAL A 86 -12.28 5.80 -10.17
CA VAL A 86 -11.29 4.93 -10.87
C VAL A 86 -11.71 3.45 -10.95
N PHE A 87 -12.62 2.97 -10.09
CA PHE A 87 -13.04 1.55 -10.09
C PHE A 87 -14.35 1.25 -10.84
N SER A 88 -14.98 2.24 -11.47
CA SER A 88 -16.19 2.05 -12.29
C SER A 88 -15.92 1.44 -13.67
N GLY A 89 -14.66 1.13 -14.01
CA GLY A 89 -14.25 0.65 -15.34
C GLY A 89 -14.13 -0.87 -15.52
N PHE A 90 -14.30 -1.70 -14.47
CA PHE A 90 -14.29 -3.17 -14.58
C PHE A 90 -15.69 -3.78 -14.67
N GLY A 91 -16.64 -3.03 -15.25
CA GLY A 91 -17.97 -3.52 -15.61
C GLY A 91 -18.06 -3.88 -17.09
N ASN A 92 -18.27 -5.16 -17.38
CA ASN A 92 -18.52 -5.80 -18.69
C ASN A 92 -17.31 -6.48 -19.36
N PHE A 93 -16.97 -7.66 -18.86
CA PHE A 93 -16.75 -8.80 -19.75
C PHE A 93 -17.97 -9.71 -19.65
N LYS A 94 -18.87 -9.59 -20.64
CA LYS A 94 -19.87 -10.60 -20.98
C LYS A 94 -19.76 -10.87 -22.46
#